data_AF-A0A316FV19-F1
#
_entry.id   AF-A0A316FV19-F1
#
_cell.length_a   1.000
_cell.length_b   1.000
_cell.length_c   1.000
_cell.angle_alpha   90.00
_cell.angle_beta   90.00
_cell.angle_gamma   90.00
#
_symmetry.space_group_name_H-M   'P 1'
#
loop_
_entity.id
_entity.type
_entity.pdbx_description
1 polymer ?
#
loop_
_entity_poly.entity_id
_entity_poly.type
_entity_poly.pdbx_seq_one_letter_code
_entity_poly.pdbx_strand_id
1 'polypeptide(L)'
;MTEATGQWRDRKRYLWLIGLVVPSLAFLAIGLHEATGWGVWFWIGPIVILVIVPLIDLCTGLDRSNPPDDMIARLENDRYYRWITFAYLPVQYLGFAAAFWLIAHGPLSTVDRLGLAISIGCIGGIGINTAHELGHKKESHERWLSKIALAQSFYGHFYIEHNRGHHVRVATPEDPASSRLGESFYRFWPRTVFGSVRSAWRLERRATPGATGTRSGSATTSSTRG
;
A
#
# COMPACT_ATOMS: atom_id res chain seq x y z
N MET A 1 -43.46 -6.91 -0.49
CA MET A 1 -42.86 -7.30 0.81
C MET A 1 -41.60 -6.49 0.98
N THR A 2 -41.67 -5.40 1.73
CA THR A 2 -40.53 -4.59 2.16
C THR A 2 -39.87 -5.34 3.31
N GLU A 3 -38.77 -6.04 3.06
CA GLU A 3 -37.94 -6.52 4.15
C GLU A 3 -37.38 -5.31 4.90
N ALA A 4 -37.61 -5.29 6.21
CA ALA A 4 -37.04 -4.31 7.10
C ALA A 4 -35.52 -4.32 6.92
N THR A 5 -34.94 -3.18 6.52
CA THR A 5 -33.50 -2.93 6.54
C THR A 5 -33.04 -2.94 7.99
N GLY A 6 -32.80 -4.13 8.54
CA GLY A 6 -32.09 -4.28 9.80
C GLY A 6 -30.78 -3.50 9.68
N GLN A 7 -30.51 -2.61 10.64
CA GLN A 7 -29.28 -1.82 10.67
C GLN A 7 -28.09 -2.77 10.61
N TRP A 8 -27.47 -2.87 9.44
CA TRP A 8 -26.24 -3.63 9.27
C TRP A 8 -25.18 -3.05 10.21
N ARG A 9 -24.53 -3.94 10.98
CA ARG A 9 -23.52 -3.56 11.97
C ARG A 9 -22.24 -4.32 11.69
N ASP A 10 -21.15 -3.59 11.55
CA ASP A 10 -19.81 -4.16 11.48
C ASP A 10 -19.44 -4.79 12.84
N ARG A 11 -19.50 -6.12 12.92
CA ARG A 11 -19.11 -6.89 14.11
C ARG A 11 -17.60 -6.86 14.35
N LYS A 12 -16.82 -6.49 13.34
CA LYS A 12 -15.35 -6.49 13.33
C LYS A 12 -14.77 -5.08 13.41
N ARG A 13 -15.61 -4.07 13.67
CA ARG A 13 -15.19 -2.66 13.72
C ARG A 13 -13.90 -2.46 14.50
N TYR A 14 -13.77 -3.04 15.69
CA TYR A 14 -12.58 -2.86 16.53
C TYR A 14 -11.35 -3.66 16.07
N LEU A 15 -11.53 -4.71 15.26
CA LEU A 15 -10.42 -5.47 14.69
C LEU A 15 -9.62 -4.64 13.68
N TRP A 16 -10.16 -3.55 13.15
CA TRP A 16 -9.42 -2.63 12.28
C TRP A 16 -8.21 -1.99 12.97
N LEU A 17 -8.18 -1.92 14.30
CA LEU A 17 -6.98 -1.49 15.06
C LEU A 17 -5.77 -2.40 14.85
N ILE A 18 -5.98 -3.66 14.42
CA ILE A 18 -4.89 -4.57 14.06
C ILE A 18 -4.07 -3.99 12.90
N GLY A 19 -4.66 -3.13 12.06
CA GLY A 19 -3.93 -2.39 11.02
C GLY A 19 -2.79 -1.51 11.55
N LEU A 20 -2.80 -1.16 12.84
CA LEU A 20 -1.72 -0.41 13.51
C LEU A 20 -0.62 -1.30 14.13
N VAL A 21 -0.77 -2.62 14.10
CA VAL A 21 0.25 -3.55 14.63
C VAL A 21 1.54 -3.41 13.82
N VAL A 22 1.46 -3.49 12.49
CA VAL A 22 2.63 -3.43 11.60
C VAL A 22 3.46 -2.15 11.78
N PRO A 23 2.90 -0.92 11.71
CA PRO A 23 3.70 0.28 11.90
C PRO A 23 4.27 0.40 13.32
N SER A 24 3.65 -0.27 14.30
CA SER A 24 4.11 -0.27 15.70
C SER A 24 5.23 -1.28 15.99
N LEU A 25 5.55 -2.19 15.05
CA LEU A 25 6.55 -3.24 15.25
C LEU A 25 7.95 -2.68 15.58
N ALA A 26 8.30 -1.51 15.07
CA ALA A 26 9.58 -0.86 15.38
C ALA A 26 9.71 -0.56 16.89
N PHE A 27 8.66 -0.02 17.51
CA PHE A 27 8.66 0.26 18.96
C PHE A 27 8.64 -1.01 19.78
N LEU A 28 7.90 -2.03 19.31
CA LEU A 28 7.86 -3.34 19.96
C LEU A 28 9.25 -4.00 19.93
N ALA A 29 9.96 -3.95 18.79
CA ALA A 29 11.33 -4.44 18.67
C ALA A 29 12.26 -3.78 19.69
N ILE A 30 12.24 -2.44 19.74
CA ILE A 30 13.07 -1.65 20.65
C ILE A 30 12.73 -1.99 22.10
N GLY A 31 11.45 -1.97 22.48
CA GLY A 31 11.03 -2.26 23.86
C GLY A 31 11.37 -3.68 24.31
N LEU A 32 11.21 -4.68 23.43
CA LEU A 32 11.58 -6.06 23.74
C LEU A 32 13.10 -6.26 23.81
N HIS A 33 13.86 -5.57 22.95
CA HIS A 33 15.31 -5.57 23.04
C HIS A 33 15.79 -4.96 24.35
N GLU A 34 15.28 -3.78 24.75
CA GLU A 34 15.60 -3.15 26.03
C GLU A 34 15.25 -4.03 27.23
N ALA A 35 14.11 -4.74 27.17
CA ALA A 35 13.65 -5.59 28.27
C ALA A 35 14.43 -6.91 28.42
N THR A 36 15.01 -7.44 27.33
CA THR A 36 15.59 -8.80 27.31
C THR A 36 17.07 -8.85 26.95
N GLY A 37 17.59 -7.79 26.33
CA GLY A 37 18.92 -7.74 25.73
C GLY A 37 19.08 -8.55 24.43
N TRP A 38 18.01 -9.14 23.89
CA TRP A 38 18.13 -10.06 22.75
C TRP A 38 18.01 -9.34 21.41
N GLY A 39 19.01 -9.50 20.54
CA GLY A 39 19.05 -8.92 19.20
C GLY A 39 17.97 -9.44 18.23
N VAL A 40 17.42 -10.63 18.51
CA VAL A 40 16.38 -11.27 17.67
C VAL A 40 15.15 -10.37 17.47
N TRP A 41 14.84 -9.51 18.43
CA TRP A 41 13.69 -8.61 18.35
C TRP A 41 13.81 -7.59 17.22
N PHE A 42 15.02 -7.25 16.77
CA PHE A 42 15.19 -6.39 15.60
C PHE A 42 14.77 -7.08 14.29
N TRP A 43 14.61 -8.40 14.28
CA TRP A 43 14.08 -9.18 13.15
C TRP A 43 12.56 -9.36 13.19
N ILE A 44 11.86 -8.64 14.06
CA ILE A 44 10.41 -8.80 14.26
C ILE A 44 9.59 -8.55 12.98
N GLY A 45 10.05 -7.67 12.08
CA GLY A 45 9.36 -7.38 10.83
C GLY A 45 9.19 -8.63 9.95
N PRO A 46 10.27 -9.24 9.46
CA PRO A 46 10.17 -10.47 8.67
C PRO A 46 9.56 -11.64 9.47
N ILE A 47 9.84 -11.77 10.77
CA ILE A 47 9.21 -12.82 11.59
C ILE A 47 7.69 -12.67 11.60
N VAL A 48 7.18 -11.48 11.89
CA VAL A 48 5.74 -11.26 11.94
C VAL A 48 5.12 -11.39 10.56
N ILE A 49 5.70 -10.74 9.55
CA ILE A 49 5.10 -10.61 8.21
C ILE A 49 5.20 -11.90 7.39
N LEU A 50 6.32 -12.62 7.47
CA LEU A 50 6.56 -13.82 6.64
C LEU A 50 6.30 -15.13 7.37
N VAL A 51 6.19 -15.12 8.71
CA VAL A 51 5.94 -16.34 9.50
C VAL A 51 4.63 -16.24 10.25
N ILE A 52 4.49 -15.28 11.17
CA ILE A 52 3.33 -15.25 12.08
C ILE A 52 2.03 -14.97 11.33
N VAL A 53 1.99 -13.95 10.46
CA VAL A 53 0.78 -13.60 9.70
C VAL A 53 0.32 -14.75 8.78
N PRO A 54 1.20 -15.37 7.96
CA PRO A 54 0.82 -16.55 7.18
C PRO A 54 0.34 -17.73 8.04
N LEU A 55 0.94 -17.98 9.20
CA LEU A 55 0.48 -19.04 10.10
C LEU A 55 -0.91 -18.74 10.67
N ILE A 56 -1.20 -17.49 11.01
CA ILE A 56 -2.53 -17.07 11.44
C ILE A 56 -3.52 -17.27 10.29
N ASP A 57 -3.20 -16.80 9.08
CA ASP A 57 -4.06 -16.92 7.89
C ASP A 57 -4.42 -18.37 7.57
N LEU A 58 -3.43 -19.28 7.63
CA LEU A 58 -3.63 -20.72 7.46
C LEU A 58 -4.57 -21.33 8.52
N CYS A 59 -4.50 -20.83 9.77
CA CYS A 59 -5.32 -21.33 10.87
C CYS A 59 -6.75 -20.74 10.86
N THR A 60 -6.92 -19.47 10.47
CA THR A 60 -8.19 -18.76 10.59
C THR A 60 -9.09 -18.90 9.36
N GLY A 61 -8.53 -19.20 8.19
CA GLY A 61 -9.27 -19.38 6.95
C GLY A 61 -9.90 -18.10 6.38
N LEU A 62 -10.64 -18.25 5.27
CA LEU A 62 -11.19 -17.13 4.50
C LEU A 62 -12.46 -16.56 5.14
N ASP A 63 -12.45 -15.26 5.43
CA ASP A 63 -13.66 -14.51 5.73
C ASP A 63 -14.35 -14.06 4.43
N ARG A 64 -15.62 -14.41 4.27
CA ARG A 64 -16.45 -14.02 3.11
C ARG A 64 -17.49 -12.94 3.46
N SER A 65 -17.45 -12.40 4.67
CA SER A 65 -18.37 -11.34 5.06
C SER A 65 -17.95 -10.02 4.40
N ASN A 66 -18.88 -9.41 3.66
CA ASN A 66 -18.69 -8.08 3.06
C ASN A 66 -19.82 -7.14 3.50
N PRO A 67 -19.52 -5.83 3.65
CA PRO A 67 -20.56 -4.83 3.83
C PRO A 67 -21.45 -4.78 2.57
N PRO A 68 -22.77 -4.54 2.73
CA PRO A 68 -23.67 -4.19 1.63
C PRO A 68 -23.18 -2.96 0.85
N ASP A 69 -23.45 -2.88 -0.45
CA ASP A 69 -22.96 -1.81 -1.33
C ASP A 69 -23.39 -0.41 -0.87
N ASP A 70 -24.60 -0.27 -0.33
CA ASP A 70 -25.14 0.97 0.21
C ASP A 70 -24.42 1.44 1.50
N MET A 71 -23.73 0.52 2.18
CA MET A 71 -22.95 0.81 3.38
C MET A 71 -21.51 1.23 3.06
N ILE A 72 -20.96 0.90 1.89
CA ILE A 72 -19.55 1.16 1.53
C ILE A 72 -19.23 2.65 1.63
N ALA A 73 -20.01 3.50 0.95
CA ALA A 73 -19.80 4.94 0.95
C ALA A 73 -19.89 5.55 2.37
N ARG A 74 -20.74 4.98 3.23
CA ARG A 74 -20.88 5.42 4.62
C ARG A 74 -19.66 5.01 5.45
N LEU A 75 -19.16 3.80 5.28
CA LEU A 75 -17.97 3.30 5.98
C LEU A 75 -16.70 4.06 5.56
N GLU A 76 -16.56 4.38 4.28
CA GLU A 76 -15.44 5.19 3.77
C GLU A 76 -15.35 6.58 4.41
N ASN A 77 -16.50 7.15 4.79
CA ASN A 77 -16.61 8.47 5.42
C ASN A 77 -16.62 8.42 6.96
N ASP A 78 -16.66 7.22 7.54
CA ASP A 78 -16.70 7.06 8.98
C ASP A 78 -15.34 7.42 9.59
N ARG A 79 -15.38 8.35 10.55
CA ARG A 79 -14.19 8.94 11.19
C ARG A 79 -13.31 7.87 11.82
N TYR A 80 -13.89 6.81 12.38
CA TYR A 80 -13.14 5.78 13.07
C TYR A 80 -12.15 5.08 12.12
N TYR A 81 -12.62 4.61 10.96
CA TYR A 81 -11.74 3.92 10.00
C TYR A 81 -10.72 4.88 9.39
N ARG A 82 -11.12 6.12 9.08
CA ARG A 82 -10.20 7.14 8.56
C ARG A 82 -9.05 7.46 9.52
N TRP A 83 -9.36 7.61 10.81
CA TRP A 83 -8.34 7.89 11.82
C TRP A 83 -7.33 6.75 11.98
N ILE A 84 -7.74 5.49 11.81
CA ILE A 84 -6.81 4.35 11.82
C ILE A 84 -5.82 4.48 10.66
N THR A 85 -6.30 4.73 9.45
CA THR A 85 -5.43 4.95 8.28
C THR A 85 -4.50 6.14 8.48
N PHE A 86 -4.99 7.24 9.07
CA PHE A 86 -4.17 8.40 9.37
C PHE A 86 -3.13 8.14 10.45
N ALA A 87 -3.46 7.39 11.50
CA ALA A 87 -2.55 7.04 12.58
C ALA A 87 -1.40 6.13 12.13
N TYR A 88 -1.59 5.37 11.04
CA TYR A 88 -0.54 4.54 10.45
C TYR A 88 0.73 5.35 10.12
N LEU A 89 0.57 6.51 9.46
CA LEU A 89 1.69 7.33 8.98
C LEU A 89 2.58 7.89 10.09
N PRO A 90 2.07 8.59 11.13
CA PRO A 90 2.92 9.10 12.20
C PRO A 90 3.60 7.95 12.96
N VAL A 91 2.91 6.83 13.21
CA VAL A 91 3.53 5.67 13.87
C VAL A 91 4.65 5.09 13.00
N GLN A 92 4.41 4.92 11.70
CA GLN A 92 5.41 4.47 10.73
C GLN A 92 6.65 5.39 10.72
N TYR A 93 6.45 6.71 10.61
CA TYR A 93 7.56 7.67 10.51
C TYR A 93 8.31 7.88 11.81
N LEU A 94 7.62 7.82 12.96
CA LEU A 94 8.29 7.84 14.26
C LEU A 94 9.15 6.58 14.43
N GLY A 95 8.63 5.41 14.05
CA GLY A 95 9.40 4.16 14.07
C GLY A 95 10.60 4.20 13.12
N PHE A 96 10.41 4.77 11.92
CA PHE A 96 11.47 5.01 10.94
C PHE A 96 12.58 5.91 11.51
N ALA A 97 12.22 7.06 12.07
CA ALA A 97 13.16 7.99 12.67
C ALA A 97 13.91 7.38 13.87
N ALA A 98 13.18 6.67 14.75
CA ALA A 98 13.78 5.97 15.89
C ALA A 98 14.79 4.90 15.44
N ALA A 99 14.47 4.13 14.41
CA ALA A 99 15.38 3.13 13.87
C ALA A 99 16.63 3.76 13.25
N PHE A 100 16.49 4.85 12.50
CA PHE A 100 17.64 5.60 11.96
C PHE A 100 18.54 6.12 13.08
N TRP A 101 17.94 6.68 14.12
CA TRP A 101 18.68 7.17 15.28
C TRP A 101 19.46 6.04 15.98
N LEU A 102 18.82 4.88 16.17
CA LEU A 102 19.42 3.72 16.83
C LEU A 102 20.52 3.07 15.98
N ILE A 103 20.35 3.00 14.66
CA ILE A 103 21.41 2.51 13.75
C ILE A 103 22.63 3.43 13.79
N ALA A 104 22.41 4.76 13.88
CA ALA A 104 23.48 5.75 13.87
C ALA A 104 24.24 5.82 15.21
N HIS A 105 23.54 5.79 16.34
CA HIS A 105 24.11 6.08 17.66
C HIS A 105 24.06 4.92 18.65
N GLY A 106 23.22 3.91 18.40
CA GLY A 106 23.01 2.81 19.32
C GLY A 106 24.17 1.81 19.33
N PRO A 107 24.42 1.13 20.46
CA PRO A 107 25.43 0.08 20.61
C PRO A 107 24.99 -1.24 19.95
N LEU A 108 24.47 -1.17 18.72
CA LEU A 108 23.96 -2.32 17.98
C LEU A 108 25.08 -3.05 17.26
N SER A 109 25.05 -4.39 17.31
CA SER A 109 25.89 -5.23 16.45
C SER A 109 25.50 -5.04 14.97
N THR A 110 26.37 -5.46 14.05
CA THR A 110 26.06 -5.42 12.61
C THR A 110 24.81 -6.23 12.27
N VAL A 111 24.58 -7.36 12.96
CA VAL A 111 23.42 -8.23 12.75
C VAL A 111 22.14 -7.54 13.21
N ASP A 112 22.17 -6.83 14.34
CA ASP A 112 21.03 -6.07 14.85
C ASP A 112 20.65 -4.91 13.93
N ARG A 113 21.66 -4.18 13.43
CA ARG A 113 21.46 -3.11 12.44
C ARG A 113 20.80 -3.63 11.17
N LEU A 114 21.25 -4.79 10.69
CA LEU A 114 20.68 -5.43 9.50
C LEU A 114 19.24 -5.87 9.75
N GLY A 115 18.98 -6.54 10.87
CA GLY A 115 17.63 -6.97 11.26
C GLY A 115 16.68 -5.78 11.34
N LEU A 116 17.09 -4.71 12.02
CA LEU A 116 16.30 -3.49 12.17
C LEU A 116 16.05 -2.81 10.81
N ALA A 117 17.07 -2.71 9.96
CA ALA A 117 16.92 -2.13 8.62
C ALA A 117 15.94 -2.94 7.76
N ILE A 118 16.02 -4.27 7.78
CA ILE A 118 15.09 -5.16 7.07
C ILE A 118 13.68 -5.01 7.63
N SER A 119 13.51 -5.03 8.96
CA SER A 119 12.19 -4.87 9.60
C SER A 119 11.53 -3.54 9.22
N ILE A 120 12.28 -2.45 9.23
CA ILE A 120 11.79 -1.12 8.82
C ILE A 120 11.46 -1.08 7.33
N GLY A 121 12.25 -1.74 6.49
CA GLY A 121 11.95 -1.95 5.08
C GLY A 121 10.62 -2.69 4.87
N CYS A 122 10.38 -3.77 5.61
CA CYS A 122 9.12 -4.52 5.57
C CYS A 122 7.92 -3.67 6.02
N ILE A 123 8.06 -2.90 7.11
CA ILE A 123 7.02 -1.98 7.59
C ILE A 123 6.67 -0.94 6.51
N GLY A 124 7.68 -0.36 5.86
CA GLY A 124 7.49 0.58 4.74
C GLY A 124 6.84 -0.08 3.52
N GLY A 125 7.20 -1.33 3.22
CA GLY A 125 6.59 -2.13 2.16
C GLY A 125 5.09 -2.38 2.40
N ILE A 126 4.70 -2.77 3.61
CA ILE A 126 3.29 -2.93 3.99
C ILE A 126 2.56 -1.58 3.98
N GLY A 127 3.25 -0.48 4.30
CA GLY A 127 2.72 0.88 4.22
C GLY A 127 2.24 1.31 2.82
N ILE A 128 2.64 0.59 1.75
CA ILE A 128 2.11 0.82 0.40
C ILE A 128 0.59 0.57 0.35
N ASN A 129 0.04 -0.36 1.14
CA ASN A 129 -1.41 -0.55 1.23
C ASN A 129 -2.10 0.69 1.81
N THR A 130 -1.58 1.23 2.92
CA THR A 130 -2.11 2.49 3.48
C THR A 130 -2.01 3.63 2.46
N ALA A 131 -0.91 3.70 1.70
CA ALA A 131 -0.76 4.68 0.64
C ALA A 131 -1.76 4.49 -0.52
N HIS A 132 -2.07 3.23 -0.89
CA HIS A 132 -3.10 2.89 -1.87
C HIS A 132 -4.45 3.47 -1.43
N GLU A 133 -4.88 3.16 -0.20
CA GLU A 133 -6.17 3.61 0.33
C GLU A 133 -6.27 5.14 0.36
N LEU A 134 -5.24 5.82 0.85
CA LEU A 134 -5.17 7.28 0.88
C LEU A 134 -5.12 7.90 -0.53
N GLY A 135 -4.52 7.19 -1.49
CA GLY A 135 -4.35 7.64 -2.87
C GLY A 135 -5.66 7.71 -3.64
N HIS A 136 -6.63 6.87 -3.31
CA HIS A 136 -7.96 6.84 -3.94
C HIS A 136 -8.95 7.85 -3.37
N LYS A 137 -8.63 8.43 -2.21
CA LYS A 137 -9.53 9.40 -1.60
C LYS A 137 -9.63 10.68 -2.43
N LYS A 138 -10.81 11.32 -2.38
CA LYS A 138 -11.10 12.55 -3.14
C LYS A 138 -10.40 13.77 -2.58
N GLU A 139 -10.19 13.79 -1.26
CA GLU A 139 -9.64 14.92 -0.55
C GLU A 139 -8.14 15.13 -0.83
N SER A 140 -7.74 16.39 -1.03
CA SER A 140 -6.37 16.75 -1.42
C SER A 140 -5.32 16.39 -0.36
N HIS A 141 -5.66 16.50 0.92
CA HIS A 141 -4.76 16.20 2.03
C HIS A 141 -4.47 14.69 2.14
N GLU A 142 -5.49 13.84 1.98
CA GLU A 142 -5.32 12.38 2.00
C GLU A 142 -4.44 11.90 0.84
N ARG A 143 -4.62 12.49 -0.35
CA ARG A 143 -3.76 12.22 -1.52
C ARG A 143 -2.32 12.66 -1.31
N TRP A 144 -2.09 13.72 -0.53
CA TRP A 144 -0.74 14.15 -0.17
C TRP A 144 -0.10 13.20 0.84
N LEU A 145 -0.87 12.74 1.83
CA LEU A 145 -0.44 11.71 2.79
C LEU A 145 -0.04 10.40 2.08
N SER A 146 -0.77 9.99 1.03
CA SER A 146 -0.39 8.85 0.18
C SER A 146 1.04 8.99 -0.37
N LYS A 147 1.39 10.18 -0.88
CA LYS A 147 2.74 10.44 -1.41
C LYS A 147 3.81 10.42 -0.31
N ILE A 148 3.50 10.92 0.89
CA ILE A 148 4.40 10.83 2.04
C ILE A 148 4.62 9.36 2.38
N ALA A 149 3.56 8.56 2.53
CA ALA A 149 3.68 7.14 2.87
C ALA A 149 4.60 6.38 1.88
N LEU A 150 4.53 6.71 0.59
CA LEU A 150 5.39 6.13 -0.46
C LEU A 150 6.83 6.68 -0.47
N ALA A 151 7.10 7.82 0.16
CA ALA A 151 8.41 8.44 0.13
C ALA A 151 9.44 7.61 0.89
N GLN A 152 9.05 6.98 2.01
CA GLN A 152 9.95 6.10 2.79
C GLN A 152 10.55 4.97 1.93
N SER A 153 9.77 4.38 1.04
CA SER A 153 10.18 3.27 0.17
C SER A 153 10.65 3.73 -1.22
N PHE A 154 10.77 5.04 -1.45
CA PHE A 154 11.07 5.63 -2.75
C PHE A 154 10.13 5.17 -3.88
N TYR A 155 8.87 4.86 -3.53
CA TYR A 155 7.91 4.22 -4.44
C TYR A 155 6.84 5.20 -4.96
N GLY A 156 7.17 6.49 -5.08
CA GLY A 156 6.22 7.55 -5.42
C GLY A 156 5.56 7.42 -6.81
N HIS A 157 6.19 6.71 -7.75
CA HIS A 157 5.62 6.44 -9.08
C HIS A 157 4.34 5.59 -9.00
N PHE A 158 4.18 4.77 -7.95
CA PHE A 158 2.98 3.98 -7.71
C PHE A 158 1.71 4.83 -7.66
N TYR A 159 1.75 5.99 -6.99
CA TYR A 159 0.57 6.87 -6.89
C TYR A 159 0.02 7.30 -8.26
N ILE A 160 0.90 7.54 -9.22
CA ILE A 160 0.50 7.94 -10.58
C ILE A 160 0.07 6.70 -11.38
N GLU A 161 0.93 5.68 -11.36
CA GLU A 161 0.76 4.46 -12.14
C GLU A 161 -0.53 3.75 -11.74
N HIS A 162 -0.73 3.51 -10.45
CA HIS A 162 -1.88 2.79 -9.93
C HIS A 162 -3.17 3.50 -10.31
N ASN A 163 -3.29 4.78 -9.96
CA ASN A 163 -4.54 5.53 -10.06
C ASN A 163 -4.94 5.91 -11.49
N ARG A 164 -3.96 6.12 -12.39
CA ARG A 164 -4.22 6.57 -13.78
C ARG A 164 -3.81 5.55 -14.83
N GLY A 165 -3.17 4.47 -14.41
CA GLY A 165 -2.58 3.46 -15.27
C GLY A 165 -3.21 2.11 -15.05
N HIS A 166 -2.85 1.45 -13.95
CA HIS A 166 -3.28 0.09 -13.62
C HIS A 166 -4.80 -0.06 -13.65
N HIS A 167 -5.57 0.76 -12.93
CA HIS A 167 -7.04 0.64 -12.92
C HIS A 167 -7.69 0.75 -14.31
N VAL A 168 -7.05 1.46 -15.24
CA VAL A 168 -7.57 1.63 -16.62
C VAL A 168 -7.20 0.46 -17.52
N ARG A 169 -6.09 -0.23 -17.23
CA ARG A 169 -5.48 -1.26 -18.09
C ARG A 169 -5.32 -2.61 -17.40
N VAL A 170 -5.93 -2.80 -16.24
CA VAL A 170 -5.79 -4.01 -15.43
C VAL A 170 -6.14 -5.23 -16.29
N ALA A 171 -5.31 -6.28 -16.15
CA ALA A 171 -5.39 -7.51 -16.93
C ALA A 171 -5.19 -7.35 -18.45
N THR A 172 -4.60 -6.25 -18.94
CA THR A 172 -4.19 -6.10 -20.35
C THR A 172 -2.67 -6.19 -20.54
N PRO A 173 -2.16 -6.49 -21.75
CA PRO A 173 -0.72 -6.56 -22.03
C PRO A 173 0.07 -5.28 -21.74
N GLU A 174 -0.61 -4.12 -21.76
CA GLU A 174 -0.03 -2.79 -21.54
C GLU A 174 0.12 -2.44 -20.05
N ASP A 175 -0.50 -3.19 -19.15
CA ASP A 175 -0.37 -3.00 -17.71
C ASP A 175 0.89 -3.70 -17.17
N PRO A 176 1.89 -2.94 -16.67
CA PRO A 176 3.07 -3.54 -16.08
C PRO A 176 2.75 -4.30 -14.79
N ALA A 177 1.69 -3.94 -14.05
CA ALA A 177 1.36 -4.51 -12.74
C ALA A 177 0.55 -5.82 -12.81
N SER A 178 -0.02 -6.16 -13.98
CA SER A 178 -0.67 -7.45 -14.20
C SER A 178 0.35 -8.53 -14.57
N SER A 179 0.33 -9.66 -13.87
CA SER A 179 1.15 -10.82 -14.23
C SER A 179 0.61 -11.50 -15.49
N ARG A 180 1.52 -12.02 -16.32
CA ARG A 180 1.13 -12.79 -17.51
C ARG A 180 0.91 -14.25 -17.12
N LEU A 181 0.05 -14.94 -17.87
CA LEU A 181 -0.17 -16.38 -17.65
C LEU A 181 1.16 -17.14 -17.80
N GLY A 182 1.51 -17.93 -16.78
CA GLY A 182 2.75 -18.70 -16.74
C GLY A 182 4.03 -17.88 -16.47
N GLU A 183 3.92 -16.58 -16.14
CA GLU A 183 5.07 -15.76 -15.79
C GLU A 183 5.56 -16.08 -14.38
N SER A 184 6.84 -16.44 -14.24
CA SER A 184 7.45 -16.65 -12.94
C SER A 184 7.62 -15.33 -12.18
N PHE A 185 7.63 -15.40 -10.85
CA PHE A 185 7.89 -14.24 -9.99
C PHE A 185 9.15 -13.46 -10.41
N TYR A 186 10.25 -14.16 -10.68
CA TYR A 186 11.53 -13.54 -11.02
C TYR A 186 11.52 -12.83 -12.38
N ARG A 187 10.63 -13.22 -13.29
CA ARG A 187 10.41 -12.51 -14.57
C ARG A 187 9.45 -11.34 -14.40
N PHE A 188 8.41 -11.53 -13.59
CA PHE A 188 7.40 -10.52 -13.28
C PHE A 188 8.00 -9.33 -12.54
N TRP A 189 8.75 -9.56 -11.45
CA TRP A 189 9.22 -8.54 -10.53
C TRP A 189 9.99 -7.38 -11.20
N PRO A 190 11.06 -7.61 -11.98
CA PRO A 190 11.75 -6.51 -12.64
C PRO A 190 10.86 -5.84 -13.70
N ARG A 191 10.02 -6.60 -14.41
CA ARG A 191 9.11 -6.06 -15.43
C ARG A 191 8.09 -5.10 -14.82
N THR A 192 7.46 -5.48 -13.72
CA THR A 192 6.46 -4.63 -13.06
C THR A 192 7.09 -3.37 -12.49
N VAL A 193 8.25 -3.47 -11.81
CA VAL A 193 8.90 -2.31 -11.19
C VAL A 193 9.33 -1.28 -12.25
N PHE A 194 10.16 -1.69 -13.22
CA PHE A 194 10.64 -0.75 -14.25
C PHE A 194 9.53 -0.32 -15.20
N GLY A 195 8.60 -1.23 -15.52
CA GLY A 195 7.43 -0.94 -16.34
C GLY A 195 6.53 0.11 -15.71
N SER A 196 6.31 0.03 -14.40
CA SER A 196 5.49 0.97 -13.63
C SER A 196 6.11 2.37 -13.59
N VAL A 197 7.43 2.46 -13.36
CA VAL A 197 8.14 3.75 -13.44
C VAL A 197 7.98 4.40 -14.82
N ARG A 198 8.22 3.63 -15.89
CA ARG A 198 8.08 4.12 -17.27
C ARG A 198 6.63 4.51 -17.60
N SER A 199 5.66 3.75 -17.10
CA SER A 199 4.22 4.02 -17.24
C SER A 199 3.84 5.34 -16.57
N ALA A 200 4.19 5.52 -15.30
CA ALA A 200 3.96 6.74 -14.54
C ALA A 200 4.55 7.98 -15.23
N TRP A 201 5.81 7.89 -15.68
CA TRP A 201 6.48 8.98 -16.39
C TRP A 201 5.74 9.40 -17.67
N ARG A 202 5.29 8.43 -18.49
CA ARG A 202 4.52 8.73 -19.71
C ARG A 202 3.17 9.37 -19.39
N LEU A 203 2.50 8.94 -18.33
CA LEU A 203 1.21 9.48 -17.91
C LEU A 203 1.36 10.95 -17.47
N GLU A 204 2.36 11.27 -16.65
CA GLU A 204 2.61 12.65 -16.22
C GLU A 204 3.02 13.56 -17.39
N ARG A 205 3.88 13.09 -18.30
CA ARG A 205 4.24 13.87 -19.50
C ARG A 205 3.04 14.23 -20.37
N ARG A 206 2.03 13.37 -20.45
CA ARG A 206 0.79 13.64 -21.19
C ARG A 206 -0.14 14.60 -20.44
N ALA A 207 -0.03 14.69 -19.11
CA ALA A 207 -0.85 15.55 -18.27
C ALA A 207 -0.30 16.98 -18.16
N THR A 208 0.97 17.22 -18.50
CA THR A 208 1.57 18.57 -18.45
C THR A 208 1.03 19.46 -19.58
N PRO A 209 0.40 20.62 -19.27
CA PRO A 209 -0.03 21.57 -20.28
C PRO A 209 1.19 22.11 -21.05
N GLY A 210 1.28 21.82 -22.35
CA GLY A 210 2.41 22.18 -23.21
C GLY A 210 3.04 21.01 -23.97
N ALA A 211 2.69 19.77 -23.64
CA ALA A 211 3.04 18.60 -24.45
C ALA A 211 2.10 18.46 -25.66
N THR A 212 2.23 19.36 -26.64
CA THR A 212 1.64 19.20 -27.97
C THR A 212 2.26 17.98 -28.67
N GLY A 213 1.44 16.96 -28.90
CA GLY A 213 1.84 15.74 -29.61
C GLY A 213 0.63 14.98 -30.12
N THR A 214 0.14 15.43 -31.28
CA THR A 214 -0.73 14.71 -32.23
C THR A 214 -1.90 13.91 -31.65
N ARG A 215 -3.08 14.55 -31.58
CA ARG A 215 -4.34 13.81 -31.73
C ARG A 215 -4.33 13.17 -33.13
N SER A 216 -4.11 11.86 -33.22
CA SER A 216 -4.38 11.12 -34.44
C SER A 216 -5.90 11.11 -34.63
N GLY A 217 -6.41 12.00 -35.48
CA GLY A 217 -7.76 11.91 -35.99
C GLY A 217 -7.87 10.66 -36.86
N SER A 218 -8.64 9.67 -36.41
CA SER A 218 -9.15 8.64 -37.30
C SER A 218 -10.22 9.31 -38.17
N ALA A 219 -9.85 9.61 -39.41
CA ALA A 219 -10.77 10.02 -40.44
C ALA A 219 -11.70 8.84 -40.75
N THR A 220 -12.97 8.94 -40.33
CA THR A 220 -14.04 8.07 -40.83
C THR A 220 -14.59 8.74 -42.09
N THR A 221 -14.12 8.33 -43.25
CA THR A 221 -14.72 8.69 -44.53
C THR A 221 -16.02 7.89 -44.71
N SER A 222 -17.16 8.54 -44.49
CA SER A 222 -18.46 8.02 -44.93
C SER A 222 -18.59 8.20 -46.44
N SER A 223 -18.41 7.13 -47.21
CA SER A 223 -18.81 7.07 -48.61
C SER A 223 -20.30 6.74 -48.67
N THR A 224 -21.13 7.76 -48.90
CA THR A 224 -22.48 7.60 -49.43
C THR A 224 -22.37 7.45 -50.95
N ARG A 225 -22.70 6.26 -51.47
CA ARG A 225 -23.04 6.07 -52.89
C ARG A 225 -24.53 6.37 -53.06
N GLY A 226 -24.82 7.39 -53.86
CA GLY A 226 -26.00 7.43 -54.73
C GLY A 226 -25.60 6.94 -56.11
#